data_AF-A0A378JQM3-F1
#
_entry.id   AF-A0A378JQM3-F1
#
_cell.length_a   1.000
_cell.length_b   1.000
_cell.length_c   1.000
_cell.angle_alpha   90.00
_cell.angle_beta   90.00
_cell.angle_gamma   90.00
#
_symmetry.space_group_name_H-M   'P 1'
#
loop_
_entity.id
_entity.type
_entity.pdbx_description
1 polymer ?
#
loop_
_entity_poly.entity_id
_entity_poly.type
_entity_poly.pdbx_seq_one_letter_code
_entity_poly.pdbx_strand_id
1 'polypeptide(L)'
;MIKNADHITVVVSDLSSAINLFKILGFVQTHTTIIENEPFAKYMNIPNVKADHVTLVLYYGDKEAKPHFEIQLLHFYNPKPKMDSNIHRLEVRI
;
A
#
# COMPACT_ATOMS: atom_id res chain seq x y z
N MET A 1 11.81 12.91 -18.86
CA MET A 1 11.21 11.63 -19.31
C MET A 1 11.22 10.67 -18.14
N ILE A 2 10.05 10.19 -17.69
CA ILE A 2 9.96 9.15 -16.65
C ILE A 2 10.43 7.83 -17.29
N LYS A 3 11.30 7.09 -16.61
CA LYS A 3 11.88 5.85 -17.15
C LYS A 3 11.19 4.60 -16.60
N ASN A 4 10.85 4.60 -15.31
CA ASN A 4 10.18 3.50 -14.62
C ASN A 4 9.29 4.09 -13.52
N ALA A 5 8.13 3.48 -13.26
CA ALA A 5 7.38 3.74 -12.03
C ALA A 5 8.13 3.08 -10.86
N ASP A 6 8.24 3.76 -9.73
CA ASP A 6 8.94 3.24 -8.56
C ASP A 6 7.99 2.50 -7.61
N HIS A 7 6.75 2.95 -7.43
CA HIS A 7 5.76 2.25 -6.62
C HIS A 7 4.32 2.49 -7.05
N ILE A 8 3.42 1.67 -6.51
CA ILE A 8 1.97 1.94 -6.44
C ILE A 8 1.55 1.86 -4.98
N THR A 9 0.85 2.88 -4.50
CA THR A 9 0.22 2.86 -3.17
C THR A 9 -1.23 2.37 -3.26
N VAL A 10 -1.60 1.42 -2.40
CA VAL A 10 -2.95 0.84 -2.32
C VAL A 10 -3.48 1.01 -0.90
N VAL A 11 -4.66 1.63 -0.78
CA VAL A 11 -5.39 1.70 0.49
C VAL A 11 -6.17 0.40 0.69
N VAL A 12 -6.01 -0.24 1.84
CA VAL A 12 -6.61 -1.53 2.14
C VAL A 12 -7.38 -1.49 3.46
N SER A 13 -8.45 -2.28 3.56
CA SER A 13 -9.24 -2.46 4.78
C SER A 13 -8.75 -3.62 5.65
N ASP A 14 -8.04 -4.59 5.05
CA ASP A 14 -7.39 -5.70 5.75
C ASP A 14 -5.93 -5.79 5.28
N LEU A 15 -5.04 -5.29 6.13
CA LEU A 15 -3.62 -5.24 5.85
C LEU A 15 -3.00 -6.64 5.73
N SER A 16 -3.41 -7.59 6.57
CA SER A 16 -2.82 -8.93 6.61
C SER A 16 -3.16 -9.70 5.33
N SER A 17 -4.42 -9.67 4.92
CA SER A 17 -4.88 -10.29 3.68
C SER A 17 -4.20 -9.68 2.45
N ALA A 18 -4.03 -8.36 2.42
CA ALA A 18 -3.32 -7.67 1.34
C ALA A 18 -1.84 -8.07 1.25
N ILE A 19 -1.12 -8.13 2.38
CA ILE A 19 0.27 -8.58 2.41
C ILE A 19 0.38 -10.00 1.87
N ASN A 20 -0.50 -10.90 2.31
CA ASN A 20 -0.49 -12.30 1.84
C ASN A 20 -0.76 -12.42 0.34
N LEU A 21 -1.67 -11.61 -0.21
CA LEU A 21 -1.93 -11.56 -1.65
C LEU A 21 -0.68 -11.16 -2.43
N PHE A 22 -0.04 -10.05 -2.07
CA PHE A 22 1.14 -9.57 -2.80
C PHE A 22 2.35 -10.48 -2.61
N LYS A 23 2.46 -11.19 -1.47
CA LYS A 23 3.47 -12.21 -1.26
C LYS A 23 3.39 -13.35 -2.27
N ILE A 24 2.17 -13.77 -2.65
CA ILE A 24 1.97 -14.78 -3.71
C ILE A 24 2.48 -14.27 -5.06
N LEU A 25 2.41 -12.96 -5.30
CA LEU A 25 2.91 -12.32 -6.52
C LEU A 25 4.43 -12.06 -6.52
N GLY A 26 5.15 -12.54 -5.50
CA GLY A 26 6.61 -12.38 -5.40
C GLY A 26 7.07 -11.09 -4.73
N PHE A 27 6.16 -10.34 -4.10
CA PHE A 27 6.56 -9.19 -3.28
C PHE A 27 7.01 -9.62 -1.88
N VAL A 28 8.02 -8.94 -1.35
CA VAL A 28 8.57 -9.20 -0.02
C VAL A 28 8.46 -7.93 0.82
N GLN A 29 7.95 -8.05 2.03
CA GLN A 29 7.86 -6.92 2.97
C GLN A 29 9.26 -6.50 3.43
N THR A 30 9.60 -5.23 3.19
CA THR A 30 10.93 -4.67 3.52
C THR A 30 10.85 -3.59 4.59
N HIS A 31 9.74 -2.85 4.66
CA HIS A 31 9.59 -1.76 5.61
C HIS A 31 8.16 -1.68 6.16
N THR A 32 8.05 -1.21 7.40
CA THR A 32 6.77 -0.93 8.05
C THR A 32 6.94 0.26 8.97
N THR A 33 6.06 1.23 8.81
CA THR A 33 6.02 2.43 9.64
C THR A 33 4.57 2.80 9.93
N ILE A 34 4.34 3.50 11.03
CA ILE A 34 3.06 4.13 11.29
C ILE A 34 3.19 5.58 10.82
N ILE A 35 2.35 5.95 9.87
CA ILE A 35 2.21 7.35 9.49
C ILE A 35 1.35 8.03 10.53
N GLU A 36 1.99 8.83 11.36
CA GLU A 36 1.40 9.76 12.30
C GLU A 36 2.24 11.06 12.29
N ASN A 37 1.66 12.17 12.76
CA ASN A 37 2.27 13.51 12.88
C ASN A 37 2.04 14.50 11.70
N GLU A 38 2.20 15.78 12.04
CA GLU A 38 1.97 16.96 11.19
C GLU A 38 2.63 16.93 9.79
N PRO A 39 3.89 16.46 9.62
CA PRO A 39 4.50 16.45 8.30
C PRO A 39 3.71 15.59 7.29
N PHE A 40 3.24 14.42 7.73
CA PHE A 40 2.44 13.53 6.89
C PHE A 40 1.01 14.04 6.69
N ALA A 41 0.41 14.60 7.73
CA ALA A 41 -0.91 15.21 7.64
C ALA A 41 -0.93 16.33 6.59
N LYS A 42 0.10 17.18 6.59
CA LYS A 42 0.27 18.27 5.62
C LYS A 42 0.56 17.75 4.21
N TYR A 43 1.47 16.77 4.08
CA TYR A 43 1.82 16.21 2.78
C TYR A 43 0.65 15.50 2.10
N MET A 44 -0.08 14.67 2.85
CA MET A 44 -1.26 13.95 2.32
C MET A 44 -2.53 14.80 2.30
N ASN A 45 -2.51 16.00 2.89
CA ASN A 45 -3.68 16.85 3.10
C ASN A 45 -4.82 16.12 3.84
N ILE A 46 -4.46 15.32 4.84
CA ILE A 46 -5.38 14.57 5.70
C ILE A 46 -5.09 14.95 7.16
N PRO A 47 -5.93 15.81 7.78
CA PRO A 47 -5.76 16.19 9.17
C PRO A 47 -5.82 14.99 10.11
N ASN A 48 -4.94 14.98 11.13
CA ASN A 48 -4.86 13.92 12.14
C ASN A 48 -4.71 12.51 11.55
N VAL A 49 -4.05 12.38 10.38
CA VAL A 49 -3.86 11.08 9.73
C VAL A 49 -3.15 10.10 10.66
N LYS A 50 -3.69 8.88 10.70
CA LYS A 50 -3.05 7.73 11.33
C LYS A 50 -3.26 6.49 10.48
N ALA A 51 -2.19 5.89 9.97
CA ALA A 51 -2.27 4.70 9.13
C ALA A 51 -1.02 3.82 9.26
N ASP A 52 -1.16 2.51 9.08
CA ASP A 52 -0.02 1.66 8.75
C ASP A 52 0.46 2.00 7.34
N HIS A 53 1.77 2.02 7.15
CA HIS A 53 2.42 2.10 5.84
C HIS A 53 3.43 0.97 5.70
N VAL A 54 3.11 0.02 4.83
CA VAL A 54 3.91 -1.18 4.61
C VAL A 54 4.45 -1.18 3.18
N THR A 55 5.76 -1.26 3.04
CA THR A 55 6.43 -1.37 1.73
C THR A 55 6.72 -2.83 1.41
N LEU A 56 6.28 -3.26 0.23
CA LEU A 56 6.56 -4.57 -0.34
C LEU A 56 7.35 -4.38 -1.65
N VAL A 57 8.52 -5.00 -1.77
CA VAL A 57 9.39 -4.88 -2.96
C VAL A 57 9.28 -6.14 -3.81
N LEU A 58 9.29 -6.01 -5.14
CA LEU A 58 9.20 -7.15 -6.05
C LEU A 58 10.52 -7.94 -6.13
N TYR A 59 10.45 -9.26 -5.96
CA TYR A 59 11.56 -10.20 -6.13
C TYR A 59 11.24 -11.27 -7.18
N TYR A 60 12.28 -11.70 -7.90
CA TYR A 60 12.28 -12.88 -8.77
C TYR A 60 13.14 -13.96 -8.12
N GLY A 61 12.51 -14.82 -7.31
CA GLY A 61 13.22 -15.79 -6.48
C GLY A 61 14.01 -15.09 -5.36
N ASP A 62 15.33 -15.18 -5.40
CA ASP A 62 16.26 -14.60 -4.41
C ASP A 62 16.78 -13.21 -4.81
N LYS A 63 16.38 -12.68 -5.97
CA LYS A 63 16.89 -11.41 -6.51
C LYS A 63 15.80 -10.35 -6.60
N GLU A 64 16.12 -9.15 -6.15
CA GLU A 64 15.26 -7.98 -6.32
C GLU A 64 15.07 -7.65 -7.81
N ALA A 65 13.85 -7.26 -8.20
CA ALA A 65 13.51 -6.87 -9.56
C ALA A 65 14.31 -5.63 -10.02
N LYS A 66 14.65 -5.60 -11.30
CA LYS A 66 15.28 -4.45 -11.97
C LYS A 66 14.49 -4.11 -13.24
N PRO A 67 13.91 -2.90 -13.35
CA PRO A 67 13.94 -1.79 -12.38
C PRO A 67 13.26 -2.13 -11.05
N HIS A 68 13.67 -1.44 -9.99
CA HIS A 68 13.05 -1.54 -8.67
C HIS A 68 11.57 -1.15 -8.76
N PHE A 69 10.72 -1.89 -8.06
CA PHE A 69 9.28 -1.64 -8.03
C PHE A 69 8.68 -2.07 -6.70
N GLU A 70 7.84 -1.21 -6.12
CA GLU A 70 7.17 -1.44 -4.85
C GLU A 70 5.64 -1.46 -4.96
N ILE A 71 5.02 -2.23 -4.08
CA ILE A 71 3.65 -1.99 -3.63
C ILE A 71 3.72 -1.44 -2.22
N GLN A 72 3.10 -0.28 -2.01
CA GLN A 72 2.95 0.33 -0.69
C GLN A 72 1.52 0.17 -0.22
N LEU A 73 1.30 -0.41 0.95
CA LEU A 73 -0.03 -0.61 1.53
C LEU A 73 -0.28 0.44 2.60
N LEU A 74 -1.44 1.09 2.51
CA LEU A 74 -1.95 1.99 3.54
C LEU A 74 -3.18 1.40 4.20
N HIS A 75 -3.15 1.23 5.52
CA HIS A 75 -4.31 0.82 6.30
C HIS A 75 -4.63 1.91 7.33
N PHE A 76 -5.71 2.66 7.09
CA PHE A 76 -6.04 3.84 7.88
C PHE A 76 -6.76 3.47 9.18
N TYR A 77 -6.20 3.94 10.30
CA TYR A 77 -6.88 4.03 11.59
C TYR A 77 -7.73 5.31 11.67
N ASN A 78 -7.23 6.42 11.13
CA ASN A 78 -7.92 7.71 11.08
C ASN A 78 -7.51 8.53 9.83
N PRO A 79 -8.47 9.11 9.08
CA PRO A 79 -9.91 8.85 9.15
C PRO A 79 -10.23 7.43 8.68
N LYS A 80 -11.34 6.85 9.15
CA LYS A 80 -11.82 5.58 8.61
C LYS A 80 -12.15 5.76 7.12
N PRO A 81 -11.63 4.92 6.21
CA PRO A 81 -11.97 4.99 4.80
C PRO A 81 -13.48 4.88 4.61
N LYS A 82 -14.06 5.76 3.79
CA LYS A 82 -15.46 5.65 3.39
C LYS A 82 -15.53 4.88 2.09
N MET A 83 -16.34 3.83 2.06
CA MET A 83 -16.68 3.18 0.79
C MET A 83 -17.45 4.16 -0.07
N ASP A 84 -17.09 4.24 -1.35
CA ASP A 84 -17.88 4.95 -2.34
C ASP A 84 -19.21 4.21 -2.53
N SER A 85 -20.32 4.89 -2.29
CA SER A 85 -21.66 4.31 -2.39
C SER A 85 -22.04 3.88 -3.81
N ASN A 86 -21.30 4.32 -4.83
CA ASN A 86 -21.51 3.95 -6.23
C ASN A 86 -20.70 2.69 -6.61
N ILE A 87 -19.82 2.20 -5.75
CA ILE A 87 -19.06 0.97 -5.97
C ILE A 87 -19.81 -0.19 -5.31
N HIS A 88 -20.62 -0.88 -6.12
CA HIS A 88 -21.49 -1.95 -5.63
C HIS A 88 -20.83 -3.34 -5.62
N ARG A 89 -19.66 -3.52 -6.25
CA ARG A 89 -19.00 -4.82 -6.36
C ARG A 89 -17.49 -4.68 -6.58
N LEU A 90 -16.70 -5.25 -5.67
CA LEU A 90 -15.23 -5.34 -5.77
C LEU A 90 -14.72 -6.79 -5.84
N GLU A 91 -15.62 -7.78 -5.91
CA GLU A 91 -15.25 -9.19 -5.91
C GLU A 91 -14.77 -9.65 -7.30
N VAL A 92 -13.53 -10.14 -7.37
CA VAL A 92 -13.07 -11.05 -8.42
C VAL A 92 -13.31 -12.47 -7.92
N ARG A 93 -14.23 -13.22 -8.55
CA ARG A 93 -14.33 -14.66 -8.31
C ARG A 93 -13.15 -15.33 -8.99
N ILE A 94 -12.28 -15.95 -8.21
CA ILE A 94 -11.20 -16.84 -8.69
C ILE A 94 -11.71 -18.27 -8.60
#